data_AF-A0A443RTH8-F1
#
_entry.id   AF-A0A443RTH8-F1
#
_cell.length_a   1.000
_cell.length_b   1.000
_cell.length_c   1.000
_cell.angle_alpha   90.00
_cell.angle_beta   90.00
_cell.angle_gamma   90.00
#
_symmetry.space_group_name_H-M   'P 1'
#
loop_
_entity.id
_entity.type
_entity.pdbx_description
1 polymer ?
#
loop_
_entity_poly.entity_id
_entity_poly.type
_entity_poly.pdbx_seq_one_letter_code
_entity_poly.pdbx_strand_id
1 'polypeptide(L)'
;ATMVSIHSKEENEFLKTIMRRKHYQWLGGYRKQINNNIFEWKDGSKFNFSNWNAGEPDQTSHAKAMCMTVYADDVPRWFDNFCDMTRYQLCQKNLSVAEKVDVRIMEQKSNTANLMQKSNQSNVDLFKQITNLNTKIEEKTSKNFDLKKDIELEQKIRTKNQYV
;
A
#
# COMPACT_ATOMS: atom_id res chain seq x y z
N ALA A 1 24.67 2.40 -11.53
CA ALA A 1 23.23 2.51 -11.86
C ALA A 1 23.10 2.71 -13.36
N THR A 2 22.04 2.20 -13.97
CA THR A 2 21.72 2.34 -15.40
C THR A 2 20.33 2.94 -15.55
N MET A 3 19.93 3.32 -16.78
CA MET A 3 18.53 3.63 -17.06
C MET A 3 17.65 2.41 -16.76
N VAL A 4 16.42 2.65 -16.30
CA VAL A 4 15.50 1.57 -15.90
C VAL A 4 15.03 0.74 -17.09
N SER A 5 15.02 -0.57 -16.95
CA SER A 5 14.33 -1.54 -17.80
C SER A 5 13.16 -2.15 -17.02
N ILE A 6 12.09 -2.53 -17.74
CA ILE A 6 10.86 -3.03 -17.13
C ILE A 6 10.51 -4.36 -17.79
N HIS A 7 10.40 -5.41 -16.99
CA HIS A 7 10.28 -6.81 -17.41
C HIS A 7 8.99 -7.49 -16.94
N SER A 8 8.17 -6.80 -16.16
CA SER A 8 6.94 -7.36 -15.61
C SER A 8 5.89 -6.29 -15.38
N LYS A 9 4.64 -6.75 -15.23
CA LYS A 9 3.54 -5.88 -14.84
C LYS A 9 3.80 -5.31 -13.44
N GLU A 10 4.32 -6.11 -12.53
CA GLU A 10 4.61 -5.75 -11.15
C GLU A 10 5.64 -4.61 -11.07
N GLU A 11 6.73 -4.70 -11.85
CA GLU A 11 7.72 -3.62 -11.96
C GLU A 11 7.11 -2.34 -12.54
N ASN A 12 6.25 -2.46 -13.56
CA ASN A 12 5.58 -1.31 -14.16
C ASN A 12 4.63 -0.64 -13.17
N GLU A 13 3.86 -1.42 -12.42
CA GLU A 13 2.95 -0.91 -11.37
C GLU A 13 3.72 -0.26 -10.21
N PHE A 14 4.90 -0.81 -9.85
CA PHE A 14 5.78 -0.23 -8.83
C PHE A 14 6.21 1.20 -9.18
N LEU A 15 6.31 1.56 -10.47
CA LEU A 15 6.66 2.91 -10.89
C LEU A 15 5.75 3.98 -10.27
N LYS A 16 4.47 3.68 -10.02
CA LYS A 16 3.52 4.61 -9.39
C LYS A 16 3.96 5.10 -8.02
N THR A 17 4.79 4.31 -7.33
CA THR A 17 5.28 4.62 -5.98
C THR A 17 6.48 5.56 -5.96
N ILE A 18 7.23 5.64 -7.07
CA ILE A 18 8.50 6.39 -7.17
C ILE A 18 8.46 7.55 -8.16
N MET A 19 7.51 7.53 -9.08
CA MET A 19 7.40 8.50 -10.17
C MET A 19 6.87 9.86 -9.69
N ARG A 20 7.36 10.94 -10.33
CA ARG A 20 6.78 12.28 -10.15
C ARG A 20 5.47 12.35 -10.94
N ARG A 21 4.33 12.47 -10.23
CA ARG A 21 2.98 12.55 -10.83
C ARG A 21 2.88 13.63 -11.91
N LYS A 22 2.05 13.40 -12.92
CA LYS A 22 1.77 14.34 -14.03
C LYS A 22 3.01 14.73 -14.87
N HIS A 23 4.07 13.94 -14.84
CA HIS A 23 5.26 14.13 -15.66
C HIS A 23 5.58 12.89 -16.49
N TYR A 24 6.11 13.13 -17.70
CA TYR A 24 6.81 12.12 -18.48
C TYR A 24 8.21 11.91 -17.92
N GLN A 25 8.65 10.66 -17.89
CA GLN A 25 9.94 10.28 -17.35
C GLN A 25 10.62 9.25 -18.26
N TRP A 26 11.92 9.39 -18.46
CA TRP A 26 12.70 8.52 -19.34
C TRP A 26 12.81 7.12 -18.78
N LEU A 27 12.53 6.14 -19.65
CA LEU A 27 12.90 4.75 -19.49
C LEU A 27 14.19 4.47 -20.26
N GLY A 28 14.81 3.32 -20.02
CA GLY A 28 16.02 2.89 -20.73
C GLY A 28 15.78 2.32 -22.13
N GLY A 29 14.54 2.35 -22.62
CA GLY A 29 14.17 1.75 -23.90
C GLY A 29 14.43 2.70 -25.06
N TYR A 30 14.86 2.15 -26.19
CA TYR A 30 15.02 2.88 -27.45
C TYR A 30 14.55 2.06 -28.65
N ARG A 31 14.11 2.74 -29.70
CA ARG A 31 13.75 2.12 -30.97
C ARG A 31 15.02 1.69 -31.70
N LYS A 32 15.07 0.46 -32.18
CA LYS A 32 16.24 -0.10 -32.88
C LYS A 32 16.50 0.55 -34.24
N GLN A 33 15.44 0.84 -34.99
CA GLN A 33 15.53 1.42 -36.33
C GLN A 33 14.31 2.28 -36.65
N ILE A 34 14.50 3.35 -37.42
CA ILE A 34 13.42 4.18 -37.95
C ILE A 34 12.43 3.31 -38.76
N ASN A 35 11.14 3.68 -38.73
CA ASN A 35 10.03 3.00 -39.42
C ASN A 35 9.69 1.59 -38.90
N ASN A 36 10.10 1.22 -37.68
CA ASN A 36 9.64 -0.01 -37.04
C ASN A 36 9.25 0.19 -35.58
N ASN A 37 8.58 -0.83 -35.04
CA ASN A 37 8.16 -0.89 -33.63
C ASN A 37 9.03 -1.85 -32.81
N ILE A 38 10.31 -1.97 -33.18
CA ILE A 38 11.26 -2.83 -32.49
C ILE A 38 12.03 -1.99 -31.49
N PHE A 39 11.94 -2.35 -30.21
CA PHE A 39 12.60 -1.65 -29.11
C PHE A 39 13.58 -2.57 -28.39
N GLU A 40 14.62 -1.96 -27.83
CA GLU A 40 15.66 -2.62 -27.05
C GLU A 40 15.91 -1.81 -25.77
N TRP A 41 16.39 -2.48 -24.72
CA TRP A 41 16.81 -1.83 -23.49
C TRP A 41 18.31 -1.50 -23.55
N LYS A 42 18.69 -0.30 -23.10
CA LYS A 42 20.10 0.13 -23.06
C LYS A 42 21.01 -0.72 -22.15
N ASP A 43 20.43 -1.45 -21.20
CA ASP A 43 21.17 -2.34 -20.32
C ASP A 43 21.41 -3.74 -20.93
N GLY A 44 20.93 -3.98 -22.16
CA GLY A 44 21.07 -5.26 -22.87
C GLY A 44 20.11 -6.36 -22.40
N SER A 45 19.21 -6.06 -21.47
CA SER A 45 18.17 -6.99 -21.03
C SER A 45 17.15 -7.27 -22.14
N LYS A 46 16.43 -8.39 -22.04
CA LYS A 46 15.43 -8.77 -23.05
C LYS A 46 14.25 -7.80 -23.03
N PHE A 47 13.82 -7.34 -24.21
CA PHE A 47 12.57 -6.62 -24.36
C PHE A 47 11.39 -7.61 -24.40
N ASN A 48 10.96 -8.08 -23.22
CA ASN A 48 9.97 -9.15 -23.05
C ASN A 48 8.65 -8.69 -22.42
N PHE A 49 8.54 -7.41 -22.11
CA PHE A 49 7.34 -6.79 -21.53
C PHE A 49 7.15 -5.41 -22.15
N SER A 50 5.89 -5.01 -22.34
CA SER A 50 5.57 -3.66 -22.77
C SER A 50 4.25 -3.19 -22.18
N ASN A 51 4.16 -1.89 -21.92
CA ASN A 51 2.92 -1.25 -21.47
C ASN A 51 2.64 0.03 -22.25
N TRP A 52 2.76 -0.05 -23.59
CA TRP A 52 2.44 1.05 -24.50
C TRP A 52 1.04 1.62 -24.23
N ASN A 53 0.91 2.94 -24.39
CA ASN A 53 -0.39 3.57 -24.47
C ASN A 53 -1.14 3.11 -25.73
N ALA A 54 -2.46 3.23 -25.73
CA ALA A 54 -3.22 2.95 -26.93
C ALA A 54 -2.79 3.89 -28.07
N GLY A 55 -2.46 3.31 -29.23
CA GLY A 55 -1.94 4.04 -30.39
C GLY A 55 -0.42 4.20 -30.43
N GLU A 56 0.28 3.91 -29.34
CA GLU A 56 1.74 3.98 -29.27
C GLU A 56 2.42 2.65 -29.65
N PRO A 57 3.65 2.69 -30.16
CA PRO A 57 4.40 3.90 -30.57
C PRO A 57 3.86 4.48 -31.89
N ASP A 58 3.75 5.81 -31.99
CA ASP A 58 3.13 6.51 -33.14
C ASP A 58 4.11 7.37 -33.97
N GLN A 59 5.29 7.73 -33.44
CA GLN A 59 6.25 8.62 -34.13
C GLN A 59 7.31 7.84 -34.93
N THR A 60 6.92 6.72 -35.54
CA THR A 60 7.82 5.71 -36.13
C THR A 60 8.77 6.23 -37.20
N SER A 61 8.36 7.23 -37.98
CA SER A 61 9.13 7.82 -39.08
C SER A 61 10.12 8.89 -38.65
N HIS A 62 10.06 9.37 -37.41
CA HIS A 62 10.93 10.45 -36.94
C HIS A 62 12.22 9.89 -36.36
N ALA A 63 13.35 10.20 -37.01
CA ALA A 63 14.69 9.79 -36.57
C ALA A 63 15.07 10.23 -35.15
N LYS A 64 14.41 11.27 -34.63
CA LYS A 64 14.64 11.78 -33.27
C LYS A 64 13.71 11.18 -32.23
N ALA A 65 12.58 10.62 -32.63
CA ALA A 65 11.59 10.01 -31.73
C ALA A 65 11.93 8.55 -31.46
N MET A 66 13.14 8.30 -30.97
CA MET A 66 13.66 6.95 -30.74
C MET A 66 13.71 6.60 -29.25
N CYS A 67 13.35 7.51 -28.36
CA CYS A 67 13.45 7.31 -26.91
C CYS A 67 12.08 6.99 -26.31
N MET A 68 12.07 6.23 -25.22
CA MET A 68 10.84 5.79 -24.56
C MET A 68 10.61 6.51 -23.24
N THR A 69 9.40 7.01 -23.04
CA THR A 69 8.97 7.59 -21.76
C THR A 69 7.82 6.80 -21.15
N VAL A 70 7.64 6.95 -19.85
CA VAL A 70 6.40 6.61 -19.12
C VAL A 70 5.72 7.87 -18.63
N TYR A 71 4.38 7.91 -18.71
CA TYR A 71 3.59 8.99 -18.09
C TYR A 71 3.09 8.58 -16.70
N ALA A 72 3.27 9.47 -15.72
CA ALA A 72 2.90 9.22 -14.34
C ALA A 72 1.42 9.52 -14.05
N ASP A 73 0.59 8.52 -14.32
CA ASP A 73 -0.85 8.47 -14.00
C ASP A 73 -1.23 7.15 -13.30
N ASP A 74 -2.51 6.89 -13.09
CA ASP A 74 -3.02 5.68 -12.42
C ASP A 74 -2.63 4.36 -13.11
N VAL A 75 -2.38 4.42 -14.42
CA VAL A 75 -1.78 3.35 -15.21
C VAL A 75 -0.54 3.90 -15.92
N PRO A 76 0.68 3.46 -15.55
CA PRO A 76 1.91 3.98 -16.12
C PRO A 76 2.14 3.46 -17.55
N ARG A 77 1.60 4.19 -18.54
CA ARG A 77 1.67 3.87 -19.97
C ARG A 77 2.91 4.44 -20.64
N TRP A 78 3.41 3.73 -21.64
CA TRP A 78 4.64 4.07 -22.37
C TRP A 78 4.35 4.77 -23.69
N PHE A 79 5.26 5.64 -24.11
CA PHE A 79 5.17 6.50 -25.29
C PHE A 79 6.55 6.58 -25.96
N ASP A 80 6.61 6.62 -27.29
CA ASP A 80 7.84 7.01 -27.98
C ASP A 80 7.91 8.54 -28.12
N ASN A 81 9.11 9.08 -27.95
CA ASN A 81 9.29 10.51 -27.78
C ASN A 81 10.65 10.97 -28.29
N PHE A 82 10.69 12.24 -28.68
CA PHE A 82 11.90 12.93 -29.11
C PHE A 82 12.97 12.91 -28.01
N CYS A 83 14.12 12.32 -28.30
CA CYS A 83 15.21 12.10 -27.34
C CYS A 83 15.83 13.39 -26.79
N ASP A 84 15.64 14.53 -27.46
CA ASP A 84 16.19 15.84 -27.08
C ASP A 84 15.30 16.59 -26.08
N MET A 85 14.15 16.02 -25.67
CA MET A 85 13.31 16.62 -24.65
C MET A 85 13.90 16.52 -23.24
N THR A 86 13.73 17.58 -22.45
CA THR A 86 14.07 17.56 -21.02
C THR A 86 12.97 16.84 -20.22
N ARG A 87 13.34 15.73 -19.56
CA ARG A 87 12.47 14.93 -18.67
C ARG A 87 13.30 14.37 -17.51
N TYR A 88 12.64 13.98 -16.42
CA TYR A 88 13.31 13.22 -15.36
C TYR A 88 13.67 11.82 -15.86
N GLN A 89 14.75 11.26 -15.33
CA GLN A 89 15.22 9.93 -15.69
C GLN A 89 15.00 8.96 -14.54
N LEU A 90 14.43 7.80 -14.85
CA LEU A 90 14.34 6.69 -13.92
C LEU A 90 15.56 5.80 -14.07
N CYS A 91 16.18 5.46 -12.95
CA CYS A 91 17.40 4.66 -12.89
C CYS A 91 17.17 3.39 -12.08
N GLN A 92 17.92 2.35 -12.43
CA GLN A 92 17.97 1.09 -11.69
C GLN A 92 19.39 0.77 -11.24
N LYS A 93 19.51 -0.08 -10.22
CA LYS A 93 20.77 -0.71 -9.83
C LYS A 93 20.54 -2.18 -9.53
N ASN A 94 21.52 -3.00 -9.92
CA ASN A 94 21.57 -4.37 -9.45
C ASN A 94 22.07 -4.38 -8.01
N LEU A 95 21.27 -4.96 -7.12
CA LEU A 95 21.67 -5.20 -5.74
C LEU A 95 22.57 -6.44 -5.67
N SER A 96 23.63 -6.35 -4.86
CA SER A 96 24.42 -7.50 -4.44
C SER A 96 23.58 -8.52 -3.66
N VAL A 97 24.10 -9.74 -3.49
CA VAL A 97 23.41 -10.77 -2.71
C VAL A 97 23.19 -10.30 -1.26
N ALA A 98 24.18 -9.65 -0.66
CA ALA A 98 24.08 -9.09 0.69
C ALA A 98 22.96 -8.02 0.76
N GLU A 99 22.95 -7.05 -0.16
CA GLU A 99 21.90 -6.02 -0.19
C GLU A 99 20.50 -6.63 -0.39
N LYS A 100 20.37 -7.68 -1.20
CA LYS A 100 19.07 -8.37 -1.39
C LYS A 100 18.61 -9.06 -0.10
N VAL A 101 19.53 -9.67 0.64
CA VAL A 101 19.24 -10.28 1.94
C VAL A 101 18.81 -9.20 2.92
N ASP A 102 19.52 -8.08 2.98
CA ASP A 102 19.18 -6.96 3.87
C ASP A 102 17.78 -6.40 3.58
N VAL A 103 17.43 -6.17 2.30
CA VAL A 103 16.09 -5.70 1.92
C VAL A 103 15.02 -6.69 2.36
N ARG A 104 15.23 -8.00 2.16
CA ARG A 104 14.27 -9.04 2.59
C ARG A 104 14.13 -9.10 4.10
N ILE A 105 15.23 -8.97 4.84
CA ILE A 105 15.19 -8.93 6.31
C ILE A 105 14.44 -7.68 6.79
N MET A 106 14.66 -6.52 6.16
CA MET A 106 13.93 -5.29 6.50
C MET A 106 12.43 -5.42 6.24
N GLU A 107 12.05 -6.03 5.11
CA GLU A 107 10.64 -6.31 4.77
C GLU A 107 9.98 -7.27 5.78
N GLN A 108 10.67 -8.37 6.12
CA GLN A 108 10.18 -9.30 7.14
C GLN A 108 10.03 -8.64 8.52
N LYS A 109 11.00 -7.81 8.94
CA LYS A 109 10.92 -7.05 10.20
C LYS A 109 9.74 -6.07 10.20
N SER A 110 9.49 -5.39 9.08
CA SER A 110 8.32 -4.50 8.94
C SER A 110 7.02 -5.29 9.06
N ASN A 111 6.92 -6.43 8.37
CA ASN A 111 5.73 -7.28 8.40
C ASN A 111 5.45 -7.83 9.81
N THR A 112 6.48 -8.29 10.53
CA THR A 112 6.33 -8.77 11.91
C THR A 112 5.96 -7.64 12.86
N ALA A 113 6.53 -6.44 12.72
CA ALA A 113 6.16 -5.27 13.52
C ALA A 113 4.67 -4.91 13.31
N ASN A 114 4.18 -4.91 12.08
CA ASN A 114 2.78 -4.64 11.75
C ASN A 114 1.84 -5.70 12.36
N LEU A 115 2.22 -6.99 12.34
CA LEU A 115 1.44 -8.06 12.97
C LEU A 115 1.38 -7.91 14.50
N MET A 116 2.52 -7.60 15.13
CA MET A 116 2.58 -7.36 16.57
C MET A 116 1.73 -6.16 16.98
N GLN A 117 1.74 -5.08 16.18
CA GLN A 117 0.89 -3.91 16.42
C GLN A 117 -0.60 -4.25 16.31
N LYS A 118 -1.00 -5.03 15.29
CA LYS A 118 -2.40 -5.48 15.14
C LYS A 118 -2.85 -6.34 16.32
N SER A 119 -2.01 -7.27 16.77
CA SER A 119 -2.29 -8.12 17.94
C SER A 119 -2.48 -7.27 19.20
N ASN A 120 -1.57 -6.31 19.45
CA ASN A 120 -1.68 -5.39 20.57
C ASN A 120 -2.97 -4.56 20.52
N GLN A 121 -3.36 -4.08 19.34
CA GLN A 121 -4.60 -3.32 19.18
C GLN A 121 -5.84 -4.17 19.52
N SER A 122 -5.89 -5.41 19.04
CA SER A 122 -6.96 -6.35 19.40
C SER A 122 -7.03 -6.61 20.90
N ASN A 123 -5.89 -6.73 21.58
CA ASN A 123 -5.85 -6.89 23.04
C ASN A 123 -6.42 -5.65 23.75
N VAL A 124 -6.04 -4.44 23.32
CA VAL A 124 -6.58 -3.19 23.86
C VAL A 124 -8.10 -3.12 23.69
N ASP A 125 -8.62 -3.53 22.53
CA ASP A 125 -10.06 -3.49 22.27
C ASP A 125 -10.82 -4.54 23.08
N LEU A 126 -10.23 -5.71 23.32
CA LEU A 126 -10.79 -6.70 24.25
C LEU A 126 -10.81 -6.17 25.69
N PHE A 127 -9.74 -5.52 26.15
CA PHE A 127 -9.70 -4.90 27.48
C PHE A 127 -10.80 -3.86 27.65
N LYS A 128 -11.04 -3.00 26.64
CA LYS A 128 -12.15 -2.03 26.68
C LYS A 128 -13.51 -2.72 26.83
N GLN A 129 -13.74 -3.83 26.12
CA GLN A 129 -14.97 -4.59 26.25
C GLN A 129 -15.14 -5.17 27.65
N ILE A 130 -14.08 -5.73 28.23
CA ILE A 130 -14.06 -6.24 29.61
C ILE A 130 -14.38 -5.13 30.60
N THR A 131 -13.72 -3.97 30.47
CA THR A 131 -13.97 -2.82 31.36
C THR A 131 -15.42 -2.36 31.30
N ASN A 132 -16.00 -2.24 30.10
CA ASN A 132 -17.40 -1.85 29.92
C ASN A 132 -18.38 -2.89 30.53
N LEU A 133 -18.08 -4.18 30.39
CA LEU A 133 -18.89 -5.24 31.01
C LEU A 133 -18.82 -5.17 32.54
N ASN A 134 -17.63 -4.94 33.10
CA ASN A 134 -17.46 -4.79 34.55
C ASN A 134 -18.27 -3.60 35.08
N THR A 135 -18.23 -2.44 34.42
CA THR A 135 -19.06 -1.27 34.79
C THR A 135 -20.55 -1.62 34.78
N LYS A 136 -21.05 -2.33 33.76
CA LYS A 136 -22.45 -2.78 33.71
C LYS A 136 -22.81 -3.77 34.83
N ILE A 137 -21.86 -4.63 35.22
CA ILE A 137 -22.05 -5.57 36.33
C ILE A 137 -22.13 -4.79 37.65
N GLU A 138 -21.26 -3.81 37.86
CA GLU A 138 -21.26 -2.94 39.05
C GLU A 138 -22.59 -2.19 39.19
N GLU A 139 -23.07 -1.57 38.10
CA GLU A 139 -24.38 -0.88 38.07
C GLU A 139 -25.54 -1.82 38.42
N LYS A 140 -25.57 -3.03 37.84
CA LYS A 140 -26.60 -4.03 38.15
C LYS A 140 -26.52 -4.51 39.60
N THR A 141 -25.31 -4.69 40.12
CA THR A 141 -25.09 -5.13 41.50
C THR A 141 -25.58 -4.07 42.48
N SER A 142 -25.32 -2.79 42.22
CA SER A 142 -25.84 -1.69 43.02
C SER A 142 -27.37 -1.66 43.01
N LYS A 143 -28.00 -1.75 41.83
CA LYS A 143 -29.48 -1.78 41.72
C LYS A 143 -30.10 -2.96 42.46
N ASN A 144 -29.48 -4.14 42.41
CA ASN A 144 -29.97 -5.31 43.16
C ASN A 144 -29.86 -5.13 44.67
N PHE A 145 -28.80 -4.47 45.15
CA PHE A 145 -28.64 -4.14 46.55
C PHE A 145 -29.70 -3.15 47.04
N ASP A 146 -29.98 -2.11 46.25
CA ASP A 146 -31.04 -1.14 46.54
C ASP A 146 -32.41 -1.81 46.58
N LEU A 147 -32.73 -2.64 45.57
CA LEU A 147 -33.99 -3.40 45.52
C LEU A 147 -34.15 -4.33 46.73
N LYS A 148 -33.07 -4.96 47.20
CA LYS A 148 -33.10 -5.82 48.39
C LYS A 148 -33.48 -5.03 49.64
N LYS A 149 -32.92 -3.81 49.81
CA LYS A 149 -33.27 -2.94 50.94
C LYS A 149 -34.74 -2.53 50.91
N ASP A 150 -35.27 -2.19 49.73
CA ASP A 150 -36.67 -1.82 49.57
C ASP A 150 -37.61 -2.97 49.96
N ILE A 151 -37.29 -4.20 49.54
CA ILE A 151 -38.04 -5.41 49.93
C ILE A 151 -38.00 -5.64 51.44
N GLU A 152 -36.83 -5.51 52.07
CA GLU A 152 -36.70 -5.67 53.53
C GLU A 152 -37.50 -4.60 54.31
N LEU A 153 -37.55 -3.37 53.80
CA LEU A 153 -38.35 -2.29 54.40
C LEU A 153 -39.86 -2.58 54.30
N GLU A 154 -40.33 -2.97 53.12
CA GLU A 154 -41.72 -3.38 52.88
C GLU A 154 -42.15 -4.54 53.81
N GLN A 155 -41.27 -5.54 53.98
CA GLN A 155 -41.52 -6.66 54.90
C GLN A 155 -41.67 -6.18 56.35
N LYS A 156 -40.80 -5.28 56.83
CA LYS A 156 -40.87 -4.70 58.18
C LYS A 156 -42.15 -3.89 58.40
N ILE A 157 -42.57 -3.10 57.42
CA ILE A 157 -43.81 -2.32 57.50
C ILE A 157 -45.02 -3.25 57.64
N ARG A 158 -45.09 -4.32 56.84
CA ARG A 158 -46.18 -5.30 56.90
C ARG A 158 -46.27 -6.00 58.26
N THR A 159 -45.14 -6.40 58.83
CA THR A 159 -45.14 -7.08 60.14
C THR A 159 -45.66 -6.15 61.23
N LYS A 160 -45.31 -4.86 61.19
CA LYS A 160 -45.73 -3.88 62.20
C LYS A 160 -47.24 -3.61 62.16
N ASN A 161 -47.84 -3.59 60.97
CA ASN A 161 -49.30 -3.39 60.81
C ASN A 161 -50.15 -4.60 61.20
N GLN A 162 -49.54 -5.77 61.44
CA GLN A 162 -50.26 -6.99 61.82
C GLN A 162 -50.53 -7.09 63.33
N TYR A 163 -49.98 -6.16 64.14
CA TYR A 163 -50.09 -6.13 65.60
C TYR A 163 -50.78 -4.85 66.13
N VAL A 164 -51.46 -4.10 65.26
CA VAL A 164 -52.33 -2.95 65.60
C VAL A 164 -53.76 -3.31 65.23
#